data_AF-A0A6L6DX18-F1
#
_entry.id   AF-A0A6L6DX18-F1
#
_cell.length_a   1.000
_cell.length_b   1.000
_cell.length_c   1.000
_cell.angle_alpha   90.00
_cell.angle_beta   90.00
_cell.angle_gamma   90.00
#
_symmetry.space_group_name_H-M   'P 1'
#
loop_
_entity.id
_entity.type
_entity.pdbx_description
1 polymer ?
#
loop_
_entity_poly.entity_id
_entity_poly.type
_entity_poly.pdbx_seq_one_letter_code
_entity_poly.pdbx_strand_id
1 'polypeptide(L)'
;MSRSLAGDEAIAALRKVTSSFDGAEERQGQIDMSHAIAVNLAAGRSIIVQAGTGTGKSLGYLVPALLNGKKTVVATATKALQDQLDRNDLPLLEQHLGIDFTWAVVKGRSNYVCKQRVSELSDKSNQLEFDEVSSGTKKEIDTIIKWAAKTKTGDFEELDRVPSERARMATSVGSDECPGRTKCPVGGSCFAERAREAATDADVVVVNLHLYGLHVASGGAILPPHDVVIFDEAHQLEAVMSDTVGVQLSGG
;
A
#
# COMPACT_ATOMS: atom_id res chain seq x y z
N MET A 1 27.99 11.72 -1.23
CA MET A 1 27.31 13.02 -1.45
C MET A 1 27.41 13.84 -0.17
N SER A 2 27.72 15.15 -0.22
CA SER A 2 27.69 15.99 1.00
C SER A 2 26.25 16.17 1.47
N ARG A 3 26.02 16.31 2.78
CA ARG A 3 24.67 16.49 3.35
C ARG A 3 23.95 17.72 2.77
N SER A 4 24.69 18.82 2.59
CA SER A 4 24.15 20.06 1.98
C SER A 4 23.68 19.80 0.55
N LEU A 5 24.50 19.09 -0.24
CA LEU A 5 24.17 18.75 -1.63
C LEU A 5 22.89 17.91 -1.74
N ALA A 6 22.66 16.98 -0.81
CA ALA A 6 21.43 16.17 -0.79
C ALA A 6 20.18 17.02 -0.52
N GLY A 7 20.28 17.97 0.42
CA GLY A 7 19.21 18.92 0.71
C GLY A 7 18.88 19.80 -0.49
N ASP A 8 19.90 20.39 -1.10
CA ASP A 8 19.74 21.31 -2.23
C ASP A 8 19.15 20.60 -3.46
N GLU A 9 19.59 19.36 -3.75
CA GLU A 9 19.04 18.54 -4.84
C GLU A 9 17.56 18.21 -4.61
N ALA A 10 17.18 17.84 -3.39
CA ALA A 10 15.79 17.54 -3.06
C ALA A 10 14.87 18.76 -3.21
N ILE A 11 15.34 19.96 -2.84
CA ILE A 11 14.60 21.21 -3.07
C ILE A 11 14.44 21.46 -4.56
N ALA A 12 15.52 21.36 -5.34
CA ALA A 12 15.50 21.61 -6.78
C ALA A 12 14.54 20.65 -7.51
N ALA A 13 14.60 19.37 -7.16
CA ALA A 13 13.70 18.35 -7.70
C ALA A 13 12.24 18.57 -7.30
N LEU A 14 11.98 18.90 -6.03
CA LEU A 14 10.64 19.22 -5.56
C LEU A 14 10.06 20.41 -6.33
N ARG A 15 10.83 21.50 -6.48
CA ARG A 15 10.41 22.68 -7.25
C ARG A 15 10.08 22.33 -8.69
N LYS A 16 10.93 21.54 -9.35
CA LYS A 16 10.71 21.07 -10.72
C LYS A 16 9.37 20.34 -10.84
N VAL A 17 9.10 19.39 -9.94
CA VAL A 17 7.82 18.65 -9.92
C VAL A 17 6.66 19.59 -9.65
N THR A 18 6.73 20.46 -8.64
CA THR A 18 5.62 21.36 -8.32
C THR A 18 5.34 22.40 -9.41
N SER A 19 6.35 22.83 -10.16
CA SER A 19 6.19 23.82 -11.23
C SER A 19 5.51 23.29 -12.49
N SER A 20 5.29 21.98 -12.61
CA SER A 20 4.56 21.42 -13.75
C SER A 20 3.04 21.57 -13.64
N PHE A 21 2.53 22.11 -12.52
CA PHE A 21 1.09 22.29 -12.27
C PHE A 21 0.61 23.72 -12.51
N ASP A 22 -0.55 23.85 -13.13
CA ASP A 22 -1.27 25.12 -13.20
C ASP A 22 -1.70 25.55 -11.79
N GLY A 23 -1.34 26.77 -11.39
CA GLY A 23 -1.64 27.30 -10.05
C GLY A 23 -0.72 26.78 -8.94
N ALA A 24 0.47 26.27 -9.29
CA ALA A 24 1.48 25.87 -8.33
C ALA A 24 1.86 27.02 -7.37
N GLU A 25 1.64 26.82 -6.08
CA GLU A 25 2.10 27.70 -5.02
C GLU A 25 3.28 27.06 -4.30
N GLU A 26 4.36 27.82 -4.12
CA GLU A 26 5.51 27.38 -3.35
C GLU A 26 5.15 27.34 -1.86
N ARG A 27 5.25 26.17 -1.24
CA ARG A 27 4.91 25.97 0.16
C ARG A 27 6.18 25.78 0.97
N GLN A 28 6.57 26.80 1.75
CA GLN A 28 7.82 26.77 2.53
C GLN A 28 7.93 25.52 3.43
N GLY A 29 6.84 25.12 4.09
CA GLY A 29 6.83 23.92 4.94
C GLY A 29 7.12 22.61 4.18
N GLN A 30 6.74 22.53 2.89
CA GLN A 30 7.04 21.37 2.04
C GLN A 30 8.54 21.34 1.68
N ILE A 31 9.13 22.50 1.40
CA ILE A 31 10.55 22.67 1.10
C ILE A 31 11.40 22.33 2.32
N ASP A 32 11.06 22.90 3.48
CA ASP A 32 11.78 22.67 4.73
C ASP A 32 11.76 21.19 5.10
N MET A 33 10.60 20.54 4.96
CA MET A 33 10.45 19.11 5.17
C MET A 33 11.30 18.29 4.19
N SER A 34 11.23 18.57 2.88
CA SER A 34 11.99 17.85 1.87
C SER A 34 13.50 17.94 2.10
N HIS A 35 13.99 19.14 2.37
CA HIS A 35 15.39 19.39 2.71
C HIS A 35 15.81 18.63 3.98
N ALA A 36 15.02 18.74 5.05
CA ALA A 36 15.32 18.07 6.32
C ALA A 36 15.34 16.55 6.17
N ILE A 37 14.40 15.98 5.41
CA ILE A 37 14.35 14.54 5.13
C ILE A 37 15.58 14.12 4.32
N ALA A 38 15.93 14.81 3.23
CA ALA A 38 17.09 14.49 2.40
C ALA A 38 18.40 14.48 3.20
N VAL A 39 18.62 15.52 4.03
CA VAL A 39 19.81 15.65 4.88
C VAL A 39 19.91 14.49 5.87
N ASN A 40 18.80 14.08 6.48
CA ASN A 40 18.79 13.01 7.48
C ASN A 40 18.93 11.62 6.85
N LEU A 41 18.27 11.37 5.71
CA LEU A 41 18.43 10.14 4.93
C LEU A 41 19.89 9.95 4.48
N ALA A 42 20.52 10.99 3.94
CA ALA A 42 21.93 10.98 3.56
C ALA A 42 22.88 10.74 4.75
N ALA A 43 22.44 11.08 5.97
CA ALA A 43 23.19 10.87 7.20
C ALA A 43 22.85 9.56 7.92
N GLY A 44 21.90 8.76 7.42
CA GLY A 44 21.42 7.55 8.10
C GLY A 44 20.74 7.84 9.44
N ARG A 45 20.01 8.95 9.54
CA ARG A 45 19.32 9.37 10.77
C ARG A 45 17.81 9.40 10.59
N SER A 46 17.10 9.18 11.68
CA SER A 46 15.64 9.34 11.75
C SER A 46 15.28 10.79 12.05
N ILE A 47 14.14 11.24 11.53
CA ILE A 47 13.54 12.55 11.80
C ILE A 47 12.04 12.38 12.01
N ILE A 48 11.47 13.24 12.87
CA ILE A 48 10.03 13.40 13.03
C ILE A 48 9.67 14.78 12.49
N VAL A 49 8.70 14.84 11.59
CA VAL A 49 8.25 16.09 10.98
C VAL A 49 6.76 16.28 11.25
N GLN A 50 6.41 17.42 11.84
CA GLN A 50 5.02 17.84 11.96
C GLN A 50 4.69 18.76 10.78
N ALA A 51 3.80 18.30 9.90
CA ALA A 51 3.33 19.08 8.76
C ALA A 51 1.80 19.23 8.83
N GLY A 52 1.32 20.45 8.57
CA GLY A 52 -0.11 20.76 8.55
C GLY A 52 -0.87 19.97 7.46
N THR A 53 -2.19 19.87 7.59
CA THR A 53 -3.06 19.26 6.56
C THR A 53 -3.03 20.08 5.27
N GLY A 54 -3.18 19.42 4.11
CA GLY A 54 -3.22 20.10 2.81
C GLY A 54 -1.88 20.66 2.30
N THR A 55 -0.75 20.35 2.94
CA THR A 55 0.57 20.90 2.61
C THR A 55 1.31 20.19 1.47
N GLY A 56 0.69 19.19 0.82
CA GLY A 56 1.37 18.36 -0.19
C GLY A 56 2.47 17.47 0.43
N LYS A 57 2.20 16.91 1.61
CA LYS A 57 3.16 16.14 2.42
C LYS A 57 3.80 15.00 1.64
N SER A 58 3.02 14.29 0.84
CA SER A 58 3.48 13.16 0.03
C SER A 58 4.71 13.50 -0.79
N LEU A 59 4.65 14.57 -1.60
CA LEU A 59 5.80 14.95 -2.44
C LEU A 59 7.01 15.35 -1.61
N GLY A 60 6.79 16.03 -0.48
CA GLY A 60 7.90 16.48 0.36
C GLY A 60 8.65 15.33 1.06
N TYR A 61 8.05 14.15 1.25
CA TYR A 61 8.78 12.96 1.72
C TYR A 61 9.17 12.00 0.60
N LEU A 62 8.39 11.89 -0.49
CA LEU A 62 8.65 10.97 -1.59
C LEU A 62 9.84 11.42 -2.44
N VAL A 63 9.92 12.71 -2.79
CA VAL A 63 11.02 13.26 -3.59
C VAL A 63 12.39 12.95 -2.97
N PRO A 64 12.68 13.32 -1.71
CA PRO A 64 13.97 13.03 -1.11
C PRO A 64 14.21 11.53 -0.88
N ALA A 65 13.15 10.73 -0.69
CA ALA A 65 13.28 9.28 -0.55
C ALA A 65 13.70 8.61 -1.86
N LEU A 66 13.05 8.99 -2.97
CA LEU A 66 13.37 8.49 -4.31
C LEU A 66 14.78 8.89 -4.75
N LEU A 67 15.17 10.16 -4.53
CA LEU A 67 16.53 10.63 -4.84
C LEU A 67 17.62 9.94 -4.00
N ASN A 68 17.27 9.36 -2.85
CA ASN A 68 18.22 8.60 -2.06
C ASN A 68 18.59 7.26 -2.71
N GLY A 69 17.79 6.77 -3.68
CA GLY A 69 18.05 5.55 -4.44
C GLY A 69 18.01 4.27 -3.59
N LYS A 70 17.40 4.33 -2.41
CA LYS A 70 17.26 3.18 -1.50
C LYS A 70 15.85 2.64 -1.52
N LYS A 71 15.73 1.33 -1.33
CA LYS A 71 14.43 0.67 -1.23
C LYS A 71 13.68 1.23 -0.03
N THR A 72 12.52 1.83 -0.30
CA THR A 72 11.74 2.61 0.65
C THR A 72 10.37 1.99 0.86
N VAL A 73 9.97 1.82 2.12
CA VAL A 73 8.59 1.47 2.48
C VAL A 73 7.85 2.71 2.95
N VAL A 74 6.68 2.98 2.37
CA VAL A 74 5.77 4.03 2.84
C VAL A 74 4.57 3.36 3.50
N ALA A 75 4.47 3.49 4.83
CA ALA A 75 3.39 2.94 5.62
C ALA A 75 2.40 4.04 5.98
N THR A 76 1.18 3.96 5.45
CA THR A 76 0.14 4.99 5.65
C THR A 76 -0.95 4.52 6.61
N ALA A 77 -1.62 5.47 7.25
CA ALA A 77 -2.70 5.18 8.20
C ALA A 77 -3.92 4.51 7.56
N THR A 78 -4.29 4.89 6.33
CA THR A 78 -5.55 4.46 5.71
C THR A 78 -5.35 3.94 4.30
N LYS A 79 -6.26 3.08 3.82
CA LYS A 79 -6.24 2.59 2.43
C LYS A 79 -6.40 3.72 1.43
N ALA A 80 -7.26 4.69 1.72
CA ALA A 80 -7.44 5.87 0.87
C ALA A 80 -6.13 6.65 0.67
N LEU A 81 -5.29 6.77 1.69
CA LEU A 81 -3.96 7.38 1.56
C LEU A 81 -3.02 6.51 0.71
N GLN A 82 -3.05 5.17 0.84
CA GLN A 82 -2.27 4.30 -0.06
C GLN A 82 -2.70 4.47 -1.51
N ASP A 83 -4.01 4.49 -1.77
CA ASP A 83 -4.54 4.63 -3.13
C ASP A 83 -4.25 6.03 -3.70
N GLN A 84 -4.21 7.06 -2.86
CA GLN A 84 -3.74 8.39 -3.26
C GLN A 84 -2.27 8.35 -3.71
N LEU A 85 -1.40 7.67 -2.96
CA LEU A 85 0.01 7.51 -3.35
C LEU A 85 0.14 6.74 -4.67
N ASP A 86 -0.58 5.63 -4.80
CA ASP A 86 -0.51 4.73 -5.95
C ASP A 86 -1.06 5.35 -7.24
N ARG A 87 -2.18 6.06 -7.16
CA ARG A 87 -2.92 6.54 -8.33
C ARG A 87 -2.60 7.98 -8.72
N ASN A 88 -2.08 8.77 -7.77
CA ASN A 88 -1.78 10.18 -8.01
C ASN A 88 -0.31 10.49 -7.73
N ASP A 89 0.15 10.40 -6.48
CA ASP A 89 1.44 11.00 -6.09
C ASP A 89 2.66 10.32 -6.74
N LEU A 90 2.69 8.98 -6.84
CA LEU A 90 3.79 8.23 -7.48
C LEU A 90 3.77 8.34 -9.00
N PRO A 91 2.64 8.16 -9.72
CA PRO A 91 2.56 8.44 -11.16
C PRO A 91 2.95 9.88 -11.52
N LEU A 92 2.62 10.84 -10.67
CA LEU A 92 3.00 12.23 -10.85
C LEU A 92 4.53 12.42 -10.79
N LEU A 93 5.18 11.75 -9.84
CA LEU A 93 6.63 11.77 -9.70
C LEU A 93 7.31 11.05 -10.86
N GLU A 94 6.77 9.92 -11.31
CA GLU A 94 7.26 9.20 -12.49
C GLU A 94 7.31 10.13 -13.71
N GLN A 95 6.28 10.95 -13.92
CA GLN A 95 6.20 11.86 -15.07
C GLN A 95 7.13 13.08 -14.99
N HIS A 96 7.41 13.60 -13.78
CA HIS A 96 8.02 14.93 -13.63
C HIS A 96 9.37 14.95 -12.90
N LEU A 97 9.68 13.95 -12.07
CA LEU A 97 10.90 13.93 -11.28
C LEU A 97 12.13 13.82 -12.20
N GLY A 98 12.02 13.03 -13.27
CA GLY A 98 13.08 12.80 -14.25
C GLY A 98 14.13 11.79 -13.78
N ILE A 99 13.71 10.81 -12.99
CA ILE A 99 14.45 9.61 -12.65
C ILE A 99 13.54 8.40 -12.87
N ASP A 100 14.14 7.26 -13.24
CA ASP A 100 13.40 6.01 -13.37
C ASP A 100 13.29 5.35 -11.99
N PHE A 101 12.07 4.98 -11.61
CA PHE A 101 11.81 4.20 -10.40
C PHE A 101 10.54 3.37 -10.59
N THR A 102 10.37 2.38 -9.71
CA THR A 102 9.21 1.49 -9.69
C THR A 102 8.55 1.51 -8.32
N TRP A 103 7.25 1.22 -8.27
CA TRP A 103 6.54 1.05 -7.01
C TRP A 103 5.59 -0.14 -7.02
N ALA A 104 5.25 -0.63 -5.84
CA ALA A 104 4.23 -1.65 -5.64
C ALA A 104 3.40 -1.37 -4.38
N VAL A 105 2.12 -1.71 -4.44
CA VAL A 105 1.20 -1.62 -3.29
C VAL A 105 0.96 -3.02 -2.73
N VAL A 106 1.17 -3.19 -1.42
CA VAL A 106 0.89 -4.46 -0.73
C VAL A 106 -0.20 -4.26 0.31
N LYS A 107 -1.32 -4.97 0.13
CA LYS A 107 -2.45 -4.98 1.06
C LYS A 107 -2.58 -6.34 1.76
N GLY A 108 -3.42 -6.41 2.79
CA GLY A 108 -3.81 -7.70 3.40
C GLY A 108 -4.58 -8.58 2.41
N ARG A 109 -4.54 -9.91 2.58
CA ARG A 109 -5.14 -10.88 1.63
C ARG A 109 -6.62 -10.66 1.35
N SER A 110 -7.39 -10.24 2.35
CA SER A 110 -8.82 -9.92 2.24
C SER A 110 -9.14 -8.70 1.38
N ASN A 111 -8.13 -7.94 0.93
CA ASN A 111 -8.30 -6.84 -0.02
C ASN A 111 -8.23 -7.29 -1.48
N TYR A 112 -7.82 -8.55 -1.71
CA TYR A 112 -7.77 -9.13 -3.03
C TYR A 112 -8.84 -10.20 -3.18
N VAL A 113 -9.43 -10.31 -4.37
CA VAL A 113 -10.26 -11.44 -4.71
C VAL A 113 -9.44 -12.73 -4.71
N CYS A 114 -9.92 -13.75 -4.00
CA CYS A 114 -9.27 -15.05 -3.94
C CYS A 114 -9.70 -15.89 -5.14
N LYS A 115 -8.76 -16.16 -6.05
CA LYS A 115 -9.02 -16.98 -7.24
C LYS A 115 -9.54 -18.38 -6.90
N GLN A 116 -9.09 -18.96 -5.78
CA GLN A 116 -9.54 -20.28 -5.34
C GLN A 116 -11.02 -20.24 -4.92
N ARG A 117 -11.40 -19.28 -4.06
CA ARG A 117 -12.80 -19.08 -3.65
C ARG A 117 -13.69 -18.79 -4.85
N VAL A 118 -13.25 -17.94 -5.79
CA VAL A 118 -14.00 -17.67 -7.03
C VAL A 118 -14.18 -18.92 -7.88
N SER A 119 -13.17 -19.78 -7.97
CA SER A 119 -13.28 -21.07 -8.69
C SER A 119 -14.33 -21.96 -8.02
N GLU A 120 -14.27 -22.12 -6.70
CA GLU A 120 -15.19 -22.95 -5.93
C GLU A 120 -16.65 -22.46 -6.02
N LEU A 121 -16.86 -21.15 -6.06
CA LEU A 121 -18.19 -20.53 -6.22
C LEU A 121 -18.73 -20.64 -7.65
N SER A 122 -17.85 -20.75 -8.65
CA SER A 122 -18.25 -20.91 -10.05
C SER A 122 -18.70 -22.35 -10.35
N ASP A 123 -18.25 -23.31 -9.55
CA ASP A 123 -18.67 -24.71 -9.66
C ASP A 123 -20.08 -24.91 -9.13
N LYS A 124 -21.00 -25.29 -10.05
CA LYS A 124 -22.45 -25.41 -9.77
C LYS A 124 -22.79 -26.43 -8.67
N SER A 125 -21.90 -27.36 -8.34
CA SER A 125 -22.08 -28.31 -7.23
C SER A 125 -22.06 -27.65 -5.86
N ASN A 126 -21.37 -26.53 -5.70
CA ASN A 126 -21.23 -25.81 -4.43
C ASN A 126 -22.29 -24.69 -4.26
N GLN A 127 -23.16 -24.48 -5.26
CA GLN A 127 -24.22 -23.47 -5.19
C GLN A 127 -25.28 -23.78 -4.12
N LEU A 128 -25.42 -25.06 -3.73
CA LEU A 128 -26.38 -25.53 -2.72
C LEU A 128 -26.05 -25.02 -1.30
N GLU A 129 -24.78 -24.69 -1.00
CA GLU A 129 -24.39 -24.13 0.32
C GLU A 129 -24.72 -22.64 0.45
N PHE A 130 -25.06 -21.95 -0.65
CA PHE A 130 -25.33 -20.50 -0.66
C PHE A 130 -26.82 -20.14 -0.72
N ASP A 131 -27.73 -21.09 -0.58
CA ASP A 131 -29.17 -20.83 -0.66
C ASP A 131 -29.74 -19.97 0.49
N GLU A 132 -28.99 -19.82 1.58
CA GLU A 132 -29.32 -18.91 2.69
C GLU A 132 -28.88 -17.46 2.46
N VAL A 133 -28.12 -17.18 1.39
CA VAL A 133 -27.61 -15.84 1.10
C VAL A 133 -28.65 -15.02 0.32
N SER A 134 -28.85 -13.77 0.76
CA SER A 134 -29.81 -12.86 0.11
C SER A 134 -29.56 -12.72 -1.39
N SER A 135 -30.63 -12.56 -2.17
CA SER A 135 -30.54 -12.39 -3.63
C SER A 135 -29.66 -11.20 -4.04
N GLY A 136 -29.56 -10.17 -3.20
CA GLY A 136 -28.66 -9.03 -3.40
C GLY A 136 -27.18 -9.42 -3.33
N THR A 137 -26.79 -10.14 -2.27
CA THR A 137 -25.41 -10.60 -2.09
C THR A 137 -24.99 -11.60 -3.16
N LYS A 138 -25.88 -12.50 -3.61
CA LYS A 138 -25.61 -13.41 -4.73
C LYS A 138 -25.23 -12.64 -6.01
N LYS A 139 -25.95 -11.56 -6.34
CA LYS A 139 -25.63 -10.68 -7.49
C LYS A 139 -24.28 -9.98 -7.36
N GLU A 140 -23.93 -9.53 -6.16
CA GLU A 140 -22.62 -8.92 -5.91
C GLU A 140 -21.49 -9.93 -6.09
N ILE A 141 -21.64 -11.16 -5.59
CA ILE A 141 -20.69 -12.26 -5.79
C ILE A 141 -20.52 -12.56 -7.28
N ASP A 142 -21.61 -12.72 -8.04
CA ASP A 142 -21.56 -12.94 -9.49
C ASP A 142 -20.83 -11.81 -10.22
N THR A 143 -20.99 -10.57 -9.74
CA THR A 143 -20.30 -9.39 -10.30
C THR A 143 -18.80 -9.47 -10.05
N ILE A 144 -18.39 -9.82 -8.82
CA ILE A 144 -16.99 -10.01 -8.45
C ILE A 144 -16.36 -11.15 -9.27
N ILE A 145 -17.04 -12.28 -9.43
CA ILE A 145 -16.55 -13.43 -10.23
C ILE A 145 -16.27 -13.00 -11.68
N LYS A 146 -17.21 -12.28 -12.31
CA LYS A 146 -17.04 -11.77 -13.68
C LYS A 146 -15.91 -10.75 -13.80
N TRP A 147 -15.74 -9.89 -12.79
CA TRP A 147 -14.68 -8.91 -12.75
C TRP A 147 -13.30 -9.55 -12.50
N ALA A 148 -13.23 -10.58 -11.65
CA ALA A 148 -12.00 -11.31 -11.32
C ALA A 148 -11.34 -11.95 -12.55
N ALA A 149 -12.12 -12.29 -13.57
CA ALA A 149 -11.62 -12.80 -14.85
C ALA A 149 -10.93 -11.73 -15.72
N LYS A 150 -11.10 -10.44 -15.43
CA LYS A 150 -10.62 -9.31 -16.23
C LYS A 150 -9.57 -8.45 -15.53
N THR A 151 -9.64 -8.34 -14.20
CA THR A 151 -8.68 -7.53 -13.42
C THR A 151 -7.26 -8.10 -13.50
N LYS A 152 -6.28 -7.20 -13.48
CA LYS A 152 -4.86 -7.55 -13.45
C LYS A 152 -4.34 -7.74 -12.02
N THR A 153 -4.89 -7.00 -11.07
CA THR A 153 -4.38 -6.92 -9.68
C THR A 153 -5.28 -7.67 -8.70
N GLY A 154 -6.57 -7.85 -9.01
CA GLY A 154 -7.53 -8.46 -8.10
C GLY A 154 -7.89 -7.60 -6.89
N ASP A 155 -7.49 -6.33 -6.86
CA ASP A 155 -7.77 -5.41 -5.75
C ASP A 155 -9.22 -4.93 -5.78
N PHE A 156 -9.97 -5.14 -4.68
CA PHE A 156 -11.37 -4.72 -4.58
C PHE A 156 -11.58 -3.20 -4.71
N GLU A 157 -10.55 -2.39 -4.51
CA GLU A 157 -10.62 -0.93 -4.71
C GLU A 157 -10.67 -0.54 -6.21
N GLU A 158 -10.44 -1.47 -7.14
CA GLU A 158 -10.67 -1.25 -8.58
C GLU A 158 -12.12 -1.48 -9.02
N LEU A 159 -13.00 -1.95 -8.13
CA LEU A 159 -14.42 -2.12 -8.45
C LEU A 159 -15.13 -0.77 -8.47
N ASP A 160 -15.98 -0.55 -9.49
CA ASP A 160 -16.82 0.66 -9.61
C ASP A 160 -17.71 0.91 -8.40
N ARG A 161 -18.07 -0.16 -7.68
CA ARG A 161 -18.91 -0.11 -6.49
C ARG A 161 -18.28 -0.94 -5.39
N VAL A 162 -18.20 -0.36 -4.20
CA VAL A 162 -17.77 -1.05 -2.98
C VAL A 162 -18.71 -2.24 -2.73
N PRO A 163 -18.20 -3.49 -2.76
CA PRO A 163 -19.01 -4.66 -2.48
C PRO A 163 -19.36 -4.74 -0.99
N SER A 164 -20.48 -5.40 -0.67
CA SER A 164 -20.84 -5.65 0.72
C SER A 164 -19.79 -6.52 1.42
N GLU A 165 -19.73 -6.39 2.74
CA GLU A 165 -18.83 -7.20 3.57
C GLU A 165 -19.02 -8.69 3.34
N ARG A 166 -20.28 -9.16 3.26
CA ARG A 166 -20.60 -10.56 2.96
C ARG A 166 -20.06 -11.01 1.61
N ALA A 167 -20.20 -10.19 0.57
CA ALA A 167 -19.67 -10.51 -0.75
C ALA A 167 -18.13 -10.55 -0.77
N ARG A 168 -17.47 -9.62 -0.06
CA ARG A 168 -16.01 -9.63 0.13
C ARG A 168 -15.55 -10.89 0.88
N MET A 169 -16.20 -11.24 1.99
CA MET A 169 -15.87 -12.44 2.77
C MET A 169 -16.06 -13.72 1.96
N ALA A 170 -17.12 -13.81 1.15
CA ALA A 170 -17.36 -14.98 0.31
C ALA A 170 -16.28 -15.15 -0.78
N THR A 171 -15.73 -14.04 -1.29
CA THR A 171 -14.84 -14.05 -2.47
C THR A 171 -13.37 -13.78 -2.14
N SER A 172 -13.00 -13.64 -0.87
CA SER A 172 -11.62 -13.44 -0.41
C SER A 172 -11.30 -14.38 0.76
N VAL A 173 -10.06 -14.29 1.27
CA VAL A 173 -9.60 -15.08 2.41
C VAL A 173 -8.72 -14.23 3.33
N GLY A 174 -8.79 -14.51 4.62
CA GLY A 174 -7.83 -13.99 5.61
C GLY A 174 -6.45 -14.65 5.49
N SER A 175 -5.47 -14.14 6.24
CA SER A 175 -4.13 -14.75 6.31
C SER A 175 -4.12 -16.05 7.11
N ASP A 176 -5.07 -16.22 8.01
CA ASP A 176 -5.36 -17.41 8.83
C ASP A 176 -5.99 -18.55 8.02
N GLU A 177 -6.87 -18.22 7.08
CA GLU A 177 -7.50 -19.22 6.19
C GLU A 177 -6.62 -19.58 4.98
N CYS A 178 -5.76 -18.66 4.53
CA CYS A 178 -4.99 -18.83 3.31
C CYS A 178 -3.84 -19.85 3.51
N PRO A 179 -3.78 -20.96 2.76
CA PRO A 179 -2.73 -21.96 2.92
C PRO A 179 -1.37 -21.50 2.35
N GLY A 180 -1.31 -20.33 1.70
CA GLY A 180 -0.12 -19.75 1.09
C GLY A 180 0.18 -20.26 -0.32
N ARG A 181 1.13 -19.59 -0.99
CA ARG A 181 1.48 -19.81 -2.41
C ARG A 181 1.77 -21.26 -2.76
N THR A 182 2.50 -21.97 -1.90
CA THR A 182 3.01 -23.32 -2.20
C THR A 182 1.97 -24.42 -2.02
N LYS A 183 0.96 -24.21 -1.17
CA LYS A 183 -0.09 -25.18 -0.87
C LYS A 183 -1.41 -24.89 -1.59
N CYS A 184 -1.62 -23.65 -2.03
CA CYS A 184 -2.81 -23.26 -2.77
C CYS A 184 -2.75 -23.75 -4.23
N PRO A 185 -3.78 -24.44 -4.76
CA PRO A 185 -3.80 -24.91 -6.16
C PRO A 185 -3.60 -23.81 -7.20
N VAL A 186 -4.06 -22.59 -6.90
CA VAL A 186 -3.94 -21.42 -7.77
C VAL A 186 -2.87 -20.42 -7.29
N GLY A 187 -1.98 -20.84 -6.38
CA GLY A 187 -0.97 -19.98 -5.76
C GLY A 187 -0.07 -19.26 -6.76
N GLY A 188 0.30 -19.92 -7.87
CA GLY A 188 1.14 -19.31 -8.93
C GLY A 188 0.49 -18.15 -9.68
N SER A 189 -0.84 -18.03 -9.66
CA SER A 189 -1.57 -16.92 -10.31
C SER A 189 -2.26 -16.01 -9.30
N CYS A 190 -2.02 -16.21 -8.00
CA CYS A 190 -2.68 -15.50 -6.91
C CYS A 190 -2.36 -14.01 -6.94
N PHE A 191 -3.40 -13.19 -6.84
CA PHE A 191 -3.29 -11.73 -6.86
C PHE A 191 -2.47 -11.17 -5.69
N ALA A 192 -2.74 -11.65 -4.47
CA ALA A 192 -2.00 -11.21 -3.28
C ALA A 192 -0.51 -11.62 -3.32
N GLU A 193 -0.19 -12.79 -3.89
CA GLU A 193 1.20 -13.24 -4.04
C GLU A 193 1.93 -12.42 -5.12
N ARG A 194 1.27 -12.16 -6.26
CA ARG A 194 1.82 -11.28 -7.31
C ARG A 194 2.12 -9.87 -6.80
N ALA A 195 1.28 -9.30 -5.92
CA ALA A 195 1.54 -8.01 -5.31
C ALA A 195 2.80 -8.04 -4.41
N ARG A 196 3.00 -9.14 -3.66
CA ARG A 196 4.21 -9.35 -2.84
C ARG A 196 5.47 -9.56 -3.68
N GLU A 197 5.34 -10.28 -4.78
CA GLU A 197 6.42 -10.46 -5.76
C GLU A 197 6.82 -9.11 -6.37
N ALA A 198 5.86 -8.32 -6.84
CA ALA A 198 6.12 -6.98 -7.37
C ALA A 198 6.85 -6.08 -6.35
N ALA A 199 6.49 -6.16 -5.07
CA ALA A 199 7.19 -5.43 -4.01
C ALA A 199 8.66 -5.82 -3.85
N THR A 200 9.02 -7.07 -4.18
CA THR A 200 10.41 -7.54 -4.08
C THR A 200 11.32 -6.78 -5.04
N ASP A 201 10.83 -6.43 -6.22
CA ASP A 201 11.60 -5.72 -7.24
C ASP A 201 11.38 -4.19 -7.22
N ALA A 202 10.36 -3.71 -6.50
CA ALA A 202 10.01 -2.28 -6.47
C ALA A 202 10.96 -1.41 -5.65
N ASP A 203 11.27 -0.20 -6.12
CA ASP A 203 12.05 0.78 -5.35
C ASP A 203 11.25 1.36 -4.18
N VAL A 204 9.93 1.54 -4.37
CA VAL A 204 9.00 2.01 -3.34
C VAL A 204 7.90 0.98 -3.09
N VAL A 205 7.70 0.61 -1.83
CA VAL A 205 6.60 -0.28 -1.42
C VAL A 205 5.62 0.47 -0.54
N VAL A 206 4.37 0.59 -0.98
CA VAL A 206 3.30 1.25 -0.24
C VAL A 206 2.48 0.21 0.53
N VAL A 207 2.28 0.44 1.82
CA VAL A 207 1.53 -0.44 2.73
C VAL A 207 0.68 0.36 3.71
N ASN A 208 -0.24 -0.29 4.44
CA ASN A 208 -0.79 0.33 5.65
C ASN A 208 0.11 0.07 6.86
N LEU A 209 -0.06 0.93 7.88
CA LEU A 209 0.56 0.76 9.19
C LEU A 209 0.32 -0.62 9.80
N HIS A 210 -0.87 -1.20 9.67
CA HIS A 210 -1.18 -2.52 10.23
C HIS A 210 -0.33 -3.64 9.61
N LEU A 211 -0.17 -3.65 8.29
CA LEU A 211 0.66 -4.63 7.59
C LEU A 211 2.15 -4.44 7.92
N TYR A 212 2.58 -3.19 8.07
CA TYR A 212 3.94 -2.90 8.53
C TYR A 212 4.16 -3.38 9.99
N GLY A 213 3.18 -3.18 10.88
CA GLY A 213 3.21 -3.72 12.23
C GLY A 213 3.33 -5.25 12.24
N LEU A 214 2.57 -5.94 11.38
CA LEU A 214 2.65 -7.40 11.24
C LEU A 214 4.02 -7.83 10.70
N HIS A 215 4.60 -7.05 9.80
CA HIS A 215 5.94 -7.29 9.28
C HIS A 215 6.98 -7.23 10.41
N VAL A 216 6.91 -6.22 11.27
CA VAL A 216 7.79 -6.10 12.45
C VAL A 216 7.55 -7.26 13.42
N ALA A 217 6.29 -7.55 13.76
CA ALA A 217 5.92 -8.62 14.69
C ALA A 217 6.36 -10.02 14.21
N SER A 218 6.39 -10.24 12.90
CA SER A 218 6.83 -11.50 12.28
C SER A 218 8.35 -11.58 12.04
N GLY A 219 9.13 -10.64 12.58
CA GLY A 219 10.59 -10.62 12.39
C GLY A 219 11.04 -10.32 10.96
N GLY A 220 10.21 -9.60 10.20
CA GLY A 220 10.54 -9.16 8.85
C GLY A 220 10.03 -10.06 7.71
N ALA A 221 9.11 -11.01 7.97
CA ALA A 221 8.75 -12.04 6.99
C ALA A 221 7.82 -11.57 5.85
N ILE A 222 7.15 -10.43 6.00
CA ILE A 222 6.04 -10.01 5.11
C ILE A 222 6.45 -9.13 3.93
N LEU A 223 7.43 -8.25 4.13
CA LEU A 223 7.87 -7.22 3.19
C LEU A 223 9.33 -7.49 2.83
N PRO A 224 9.82 -7.06 1.66
CA PRO A 224 11.22 -7.19 1.30
C PRO A 224 12.12 -6.41 2.29
N PRO A 225 13.41 -6.79 2.39
CA PRO A 225 14.41 -5.96 3.06
C PRO A 225 14.39 -4.55 2.47
N HIS A 226 14.45 -3.53 3.33
CA HIS A 226 14.38 -2.13 2.93
C HIS A 226 15.25 -1.29 3.86
N ASP A 227 15.79 -0.18 3.35
CA ASP A 227 16.70 0.68 4.10
C ASP A 227 15.99 1.87 4.75
N VAL A 228 14.84 2.26 4.21
CA VAL A 228 14.08 3.45 4.61
C VAL A 228 12.63 3.05 4.85
N VAL A 229 12.08 3.53 5.97
CA VAL A 229 10.64 3.50 6.23
C VAL A 229 10.13 4.92 6.48
N ILE A 230 9.01 5.26 5.85
CA ILE A 230 8.27 6.50 6.05
C ILE A 230 6.92 6.13 6.66
N PHE A 231 6.63 6.69 7.84
CA PHE A 231 5.34 6.56 8.49
C PHE A 231 4.51 7.81 8.22
N ASP A 232 3.52 7.70 7.33
CA ASP A 232 2.57 8.79 7.09
C ASP A 232 1.44 8.74 8.12
N GLU A 233 1.03 9.91 8.60
CA GLU A 233 0.12 10.05 9.74
C GLU A 233 0.58 9.27 10.98
N ALA A 234 1.88 9.42 11.31
CA ALA A 234 2.58 8.70 12.39
C ALA A 234 1.92 8.83 13.79
N HIS A 235 0.99 9.76 13.99
CA HIS A 235 0.20 9.84 15.22
C HIS A 235 -0.66 8.58 15.46
N GLN A 236 -0.96 7.79 14.43
CA GLN A 236 -1.68 6.51 14.55
C GLN A 236 -0.74 5.32 14.83
N LEU A 237 0.58 5.52 14.73
CA LEU A 237 1.56 4.44 14.77
C LEU A 237 1.53 3.68 16.10
N GLU A 238 1.47 4.38 17.23
CA GLU A 238 1.48 3.77 18.57
C GLU A 238 0.29 2.82 18.76
N ALA A 239 -0.92 3.29 18.43
CA ALA A 239 -2.14 2.52 18.57
C ALA A 239 -2.13 1.28 17.67
N VAL A 240 -1.76 1.46 16.38
CA VAL A 240 -1.73 0.37 15.41
C VAL A 240 -0.67 -0.68 15.76
N MET A 241 0.51 -0.25 16.18
CA MET A 241 1.58 -1.17 16.58
C MET A 241 1.20 -1.98 17.81
N SER A 242 0.58 -1.34 18.80
CA SER A 242 0.12 -1.99 20.03
C SER A 242 -0.97 -3.04 19.76
N ASP A 243 -1.92 -2.74 18.88
CA ASP A 243 -2.96 -3.68 18.46
C ASP A 243 -2.36 -4.90 17.73
N THR A 244 -1.37 -4.67 16.87
CA THR A 244 -0.79 -5.72 16.04
C THR A 244 0.04 -6.74 16.83
N VAL A 245 0.66 -6.33 17.94
CA VAL A 245 1.40 -7.23 18.85
C VAL A 245 0.54 -7.69 20.04
N GLY A 246 -0.67 -7.15 20.17
CA GLY A 246 -1.59 -7.43 21.27
C GLY A 246 -2.23 -8.80 21.16
N VAL A 247 -2.43 -9.45 22.30
CA VAL A 247 -3.24 -10.67 22.41
C VAL A 247 -4.52 -10.32 23.16
N GLN A 248 -5.68 -10.45 22.52
CA GLN A 248 -6.96 -10.36 23.20
C GLN A 248 -7.32 -11.73 23.80
N LEU A 249 -7.51 -11.75 25.12
CA LEU A 249 -8.06 -12.90 25.84
C LEU A 249 -9.55 -12.60 26.12
N SER A 250 -10.46 -13.29 25.44
CA SER A 250 -11.88 -13.30 25.79
C SER A 250 -12.18 -14.46 26.74
N GLY A 251 -12.93 -14.17 27.81
CA GLY A 251 -13.45 -15.21 28.72
C GLY A 251 -14.56 -15.99 28.03
N GLY A 252 -14.50 -17.33 28.12
CA GLY A 252 -15.56 -18.24 27.67
C GLY A 252 -16.76 -18.26 28.61
#